data_AF-A0A0G4I5R9-F1
#
_entry.id   AF-A0A0G4I5R9-F1
#
_cell.length_a   1.000
_cell.length_b   1.000
_cell.length_c   1.000
_cell.angle_alpha   90.00
_cell.angle_beta   90.00
_cell.angle_gamma   90.00
#
_symmetry.space_group_name_H-M   'P 1'
#
loop_
_entity.id
_entity.type
_entity.pdbx_description
1 polymer ?
#
loop_
_entity_poly.entity_id
_entity_poly.type
_entity_poly.pdbx_seq_one_letter_code
_entity_poly.pdbx_strand_id
1 'polypeptide(L)'
;MNRETWTLFCPAWGFLASLQHSLESHCSIPEESIVALNDEWTDCGAEVAPLDVSHLLRASVWFAEIVEGTRSPGVRLSFFERWCLSARELRHLCVTRVWAKSAQRAFADNEANEDALQLFKLATAGCATEPEAERYTSLIKRLLAIQCTLPNPAVSKYVRKNGVKLLAEMRDLRDSITGEVEQTKLAFVQLRWFIAWLEATTLLSKSLLDESRELQFFNRLEKNVRKADLQKLPAADVFLFFHTLDVSPLSRKSSFQPTAKEKRPQNPVPCSICGLCIASFMYCATCKLVVYCGKECQRKDWKRKPVGHKERCALLKKNVTDILLAV
;
A
#
# COMPACT_ATOMS: atom_id res chain seq x y z
N MET A 1 18.60 7.74 -2.01
CA MET A 1 19.26 8.07 -0.72
C MET A 1 20.22 6.92 -0.41
N ASN A 2 21.51 7.19 -0.24
CA ASN A 2 22.52 6.14 -0.02
C ASN A 2 22.66 5.81 1.48
N ARG A 3 23.30 4.67 1.79
CA ARG A 3 23.46 4.13 3.14
C ARG A 3 24.21 5.09 4.09
N GLU A 4 25.23 5.77 3.57
CA GLU A 4 26.06 6.71 4.33
C GLU A 4 25.30 7.96 4.75
N THR A 5 24.38 8.43 3.90
CA THR A 5 23.56 9.60 4.21
C THR A 5 22.61 9.27 5.36
N TRP A 6 22.08 8.04 5.43
CA TRP A 6 21.06 7.63 6.40
C TRP A 6 21.55 7.46 7.84
N THR A 7 22.78 7.03 8.07
CA THR A 7 23.32 6.85 9.44
C THR A 7 23.42 8.17 10.20
N LEU A 8 23.36 9.30 9.50
CA LEU A 8 23.33 10.64 10.07
C LEU A 8 21.89 11.10 10.43
N PHE A 9 20.84 10.40 10.01
CA PHE A 9 19.44 10.79 10.26
C PHE A 9 18.90 10.18 11.56
N CYS A 10 18.95 10.97 12.63
CA CYS A 10 18.43 10.62 13.95
C CYS A 10 16.90 10.36 13.99
N PRO A 11 16.03 11.13 13.29
CA PRO A 11 14.58 11.00 13.47
C PRO A 11 14.00 9.71 12.91
N ALA A 12 14.48 9.29 11.75
CA ALA A 12 13.97 8.09 11.10
C ALA A 12 14.46 6.80 11.79
N TRP A 13 15.67 6.83 12.38
CA TRP A 13 16.11 5.83 13.34
C TRP A 13 15.20 5.78 14.58
N GLY A 14 14.92 6.93 15.18
CA GLY A 14 14.00 7.04 16.33
C GLY A 14 12.61 6.49 16.02
N PHE A 15 12.09 6.75 14.82
CA PHE A 15 10.81 6.21 14.37
C PHE A 15 10.83 4.69 14.21
N LEU A 16 11.85 4.12 13.55
CA LEU A 16 11.97 2.66 13.38
C LEU A 16 12.20 1.95 14.72
N ALA A 17 13.00 2.54 15.62
CA ALA A 17 13.18 2.05 16.97
C ALA A 17 11.87 2.12 17.77
N SER A 18 11.10 3.20 17.63
CA SER A 18 9.78 3.34 18.26
C SER A 18 8.77 2.35 17.71
N LEU A 19 8.78 2.07 16.40
CA LEU A 19 7.99 1.01 15.79
C LEU A 19 8.34 -0.35 16.40
N GLN A 20 9.63 -0.64 16.55
CA GLN A 20 10.05 -1.90 17.16
C GLN A 20 9.69 -1.98 18.65
N HIS A 21 9.87 -0.89 19.40
CA HIS A 21 9.51 -0.87 20.82
C HIS A 21 7.99 -0.99 21.03
N SER A 22 7.19 -0.28 20.23
CA SER A 22 5.72 -0.37 20.17
C SER A 22 5.23 -1.81 20.02
N LEU A 23 5.94 -2.62 19.23
CA LEU A 23 5.61 -4.04 19.05
C LEU A 23 5.81 -4.88 20.30
N GLU A 24 6.82 -4.55 21.11
CA GLU A 24 7.14 -5.26 22.34
C GLU A 24 6.27 -4.78 23.52
N SER A 25 5.76 -3.54 23.47
CA SER A 25 5.08 -2.89 24.61
C SER A 25 3.64 -2.43 24.36
N HIS A 26 3.06 -2.65 23.17
CA HIS A 26 1.77 -2.07 22.74
C HIS A 26 1.71 -0.53 22.80
N CYS A 27 2.85 0.16 22.80
CA CYS A 27 2.87 1.63 22.84
C CYS A 27 2.46 2.25 21.49
N SER A 28 1.79 3.40 21.49
CA SER A 28 1.54 4.19 20.28
C SER A 28 2.83 4.84 19.79
N ILE A 29 3.00 4.96 18.47
CA ILE A 29 4.09 5.75 17.88
C ILE A 29 3.89 7.21 18.31
N PRO A 30 4.90 7.88 18.91
CA PRO A 30 4.78 9.28 19.32
C PRO A 30 4.48 10.18 18.11
N GLU A 31 3.54 11.12 18.27
CA GLU A 31 3.15 12.06 17.22
C GLU A 31 4.35 12.90 16.77
N GLU A 32 5.26 13.22 17.68
CA GLU A 32 6.50 13.96 17.44
C GLU A 32 7.43 13.23 16.48
N SER A 33 7.44 11.89 16.52
CA SER A 33 8.23 11.07 15.57
C SER A 33 7.64 11.10 14.16
N ILE A 34 6.32 11.23 14.04
CA ILE A 34 5.63 11.35 12.76
C ILE A 34 5.83 12.77 12.19
N VAL A 35 5.74 13.80 13.04
CA VAL A 35 5.96 15.20 12.67
C VAL A 35 7.40 15.44 12.24
N ALA A 36 8.39 15.03 13.03
CA ALA A 36 9.81 15.16 12.66
C ALA A 36 10.14 14.48 11.33
N LEU A 37 9.51 13.33 11.05
CA LEU A 37 9.69 12.60 9.81
C LEU A 37 9.01 13.26 8.59
N ASN A 38 7.96 14.07 8.80
CA ASN A 38 7.28 14.82 7.74
C ASN A 38 7.89 16.20 7.48
N ASP A 39 8.51 16.82 8.49
CA ASP A 39 9.03 18.20 8.42
C ASP A 39 10.45 18.30 7.82
N GLU A 40 11.19 17.19 7.67
CA GLU A 40 12.58 17.20 7.18
C GLU A 40 12.75 17.46 5.66
N TRP A 41 11.68 17.75 4.92
CA TRP A 41 11.71 17.85 3.44
C TRP A 41 11.44 19.24 2.83
N THR A 42 11.63 20.33 3.58
CA THR A 42 11.40 21.69 3.03
C THR A 42 12.57 22.64 3.19
N ASP A 43 13.72 22.32 2.60
CA ASP A 43 14.82 23.31 2.45
C ASP A 43 14.72 24.15 1.16
N CYS A 44 13.65 24.01 0.38
CA CYS A 44 13.52 24.67 -0.94
C CYS A 44 12.12 25.23 -1.25
N GLY A 45 11.30 25.57 -0.26
CA GLY A 45 9.97 26.16 -0.50
C GLY A 45 9.01 25.29 -1.33
N ALA A 46 9.33 24.00 -1.49
CA ALA A 46 8.46 23.02 -2.12
C ALA A 46 7.35 22.64 -1.14
N GLU A 47 6.14 22.40 -1.65
CA GLU A 47 5.01 21.91 -0.86
C GLU A 47 5.43 20.65 -0.07
N VAL A 48 5.03 20.58 1.20
CA VAL A 48 5.27 19.43 2.08
C VAL A 48 4.69 18.18 1.41
N ALA A 49 5.55 17.36 0.82
CA ALA A 49 5.16 16.11 0.21
C ALA A 49 4.92 15.07 1.31
N PRO A 50 3.89 14.20 1.19
CA PRO A 50 3.70 13.13 2.14
C PRO A 50 4.92 12.19 2.13
N LEU A 51 5.28 11.73 3.33
CA LEU A 51 6.32 10.74 3.59
C LEU A 51 6.28 9.55 2.61
N ASP A 52 7.35 9.34 1.85
CA ASP A 52 7.44 8.21 0.93
C ASP A 52 7.87 6.93 1.66
N VAL A 53 6.89 6.06 1.90
CA VAL A 53 7.04 4.77 2.57
C VAL A 53 8.08 3.87 1.88
N SER A 54 8.34 4.07 0.58
CA SER A 54 9.38 3.30 -0.11
C SER A 54 10.77 3.54 0.48
N HIS A 55 11.07 4.76 0.94
CA HIS A 55 12.35 5.07 1.58
C HIS A 55 12.45 4.43 2.97
N LEU A 56 11.35 4.43 3.74
CA LEU A 56 11.31 3.80 5.06
C LEU A 56 11.49 2.29 4.98
N LEU A 57 10.90 1.64 3.97
CA LEU A 57 11.06 0.21 3.73
C LEU A 57 12.50 -0.18 3.39
N ARG A 58 13.20 0.68 2.66
CA ARG A 58 14.61 0.47 2.34
C ARG A 58 15.48 0.71 3.56
N ALA A 59 15.20 1.78 4.31
CA ALA A 59 15.95 2.10 5.51
C ALA A 59 15.77 1.07 6.64
N SER A 60 14.60 0.41 6.72
CA SER A 60 14.39 -0.66 7.68
C SER A 60 15.31 -1.86 7.42
N VAL A 61 15.88 -2.01 6.23
CA VAL A 61 16.93 -3.02 5.95
C VAL A 61 18.17 -2.68 6.76
N TRP A 62 18.68 -1.45 6.62
CA TRP A 62 19.90 -1.02 7.28
C TRP A 62 19.74 -0.96 8.78
N PHE A 63 18.57 -0.53 9.26
CA PHE A 63 18.21 -0.65 10.67
C PHE A 63 18.30 -2.10 11.14
N ALA A 64 17.75 -3.05 10.38
CA ALA A 64 17.79 -4.45 10.77
C ALA A 64 19.22 -5.03 10.82
N GLU A 65 20.10 -4.64 9.89
CA GLU A 65 21.51 -5.05 9.89
C GLU A 65 22.28 -4.49 11.09
N ILE A 66 22.12 -3.19 11.38
CA ILE A 66 22.84 -2.53 12.47
C ILE A 66 22.49 -3.19 13.80
N VAL A 67 21.20 -3.42 14.07
CA VAL A 67 20.80 -3.99 15.36
C VAL A 67 21.13 -5.49 15.47
N GLU A 68 21.24 -6.22 14.36
CA GLU A 68 21.77 -7.58 14.39
C GLU A 68 23.23 -7.62 14.86
N GLY A 69 24.00 -6.55 14.57
CA GLY A 69 25.37 -6.37 15.05
C GLY A 69 25.48 -6.08 16.56
N THR A 70 24.51 -5.40 17.18
CA THR A 70 24.59 -4.89 18.57
C THR A 70 24.08 -5.88 19.63
N ARG A 71 24.36 -7.18 19.47
CA ARG A 71 23.78 -8.31 20.24
C ARG A 71 23.60 -8.09 21.75
N SER A 72 22.37 -7.80 22.18
CA SER A 72 21.94 -7.99 23.58
C SER A 72 21.40 -9.42 23.83
N PRO A 73 21.52 -9.99 25.04
CA PRO A 73 21.23 -11.40 25.31
C PRO A 73 19.75 -11.80 25.52
N GLY A 74 18.76 -10.91 25.33
CA GLY A 74 17.36 -11.15 25.76
C GLY A 74 16.42 -11.86 24.77
N VAL A 75 16.33 -11.38 23.53
CA VAL A 75 15.49 -11.96 22.45
C VAL A 75 16.16 -11.65 21.13
N ARG A 76 16.51 -12.66 20.34
CA ARG A 76 17.22 -12.49 19.07
C ARG A 76 16.30 -12.75 17.90
N LEU A 77 15.61 -11.70 17.45
CA LEU A 77 15.04 -11.67 16.11
C LEU A 77 16.16 -11.67 15.09
N SER A 78 16.06 -12.52 14.07
CA SER A 78 16.96 -12.48 12.92
C SER A 78 16.82 -11.17 12.14
N PHE A 79 17.82 -10.80 11.34
CA PHE A 79 17.72 -9.70 10.38
C PHE A 79 16.42 -9.73 9.57
N PHE A 80 16.05 -10.89 9.03
CA PHE A 80 14.85 -11.05 8.21
C PHE A 80 13.57 -10.75 8.99
N GLU A 81 13.46 -11.28 10.20
CA GLU A 81 12.28 -11.08 11.03
C GLU A 81 12.11 -9.62 11.46
N ARG A 82 13.22 -8.98 11.82
CA ARG A 82 13.23 -7.56 12.21
C ARG A 82 12.79 -6.66 11.06
N TRP A 83 13.33 -6.88 9.87
CA TRP A 83 12.89 -6.16 8.67
C TRP A 83 11.40 -6.40 8.39
N CYS A 84 10.94 -7.65 8.45
CA CYS A 84 9.53 -7.99 8.19
C CYS A 84 8.58 -7.34 9.20
N LEU A 85 8.98 -7.22 10.47
CA LEU A 85 8.20 -6.51 11.48
C LEU A 85 8.06 -5.03 11.12
N SER A 86 9.16 -4.34 10.83
CA SER A 86 9.11 -2.93 10.40
C SER A 86 8.26 -2.74 9.13
N ALA A 87 8.45 -3.60 8.13
CA ALA A 87 7.69 -3.55 6.89
C ALA A 87 6.19 -3.79 7.11
N ARG A 88 5.82 -4.70 8.03
CA ARG A 88 4.42 -4.97 8.38
C ARG A 88 3.77 -3.75 9.03
N GLU A 89 4.45 -3.09 9.96
CA GLU A 89 3.92 -1.90 10.61
C GLU A 89 3.80 -0.73 9.64
N LEU A 90 4.80 -0.52 8.78
CA LEU A 90 4.70 0.45 7.69
C LEU A 90 3.48 0.16 6.80
N ARG A 91 3.21 -1.12 6.48
CA ARG A 91 2.00 -1.52 5.75
C ARG A 91 0.71 -1.16 6.48
N HIS A 92 0.65 -1.32 7.80
CA HIS A 92 -0.51 -0.98 8.61
C HIS A 92 -0.76 0.53 8.72
N LEU A 93 0.31 1.34 8.69
CA LEU A 93 0.22 2.80 8.69
C LEU A 93 -0.15 3.38 7.31
N CYS A 94 -0.13 2.55 6.26
CA CYS A 94 -0.37 2.99 4.90
C CYS A 94 -1.79 2.70 4.41
N VAL A 95 -2.31 3.58 3.57
CA VAL A 95 -3.45 3.24 2.69
C VAL A 95 -3.02 2.10 1.75
N THR A 96 -3.81 1.03 1.64
CA THR A 96 -3.46 -0.19 0.89
C THR A 96 -2.97 0.06 -0.53
N ARG A 97 -3.60 1.01 -1.25
CA ARG A 97 -3.20 1.36 -2.62
C ARG A 97 -1.86 2.09 -2.68
N VAL A 98 -1.56 2.91 -1.68
CA VAL A 98 -0.28 3.61 -1.55
C VAL A 98 0.80 2.60 -1.21
N TRP A 99 0.52 1.69 -0.27
CA TRP A 99 1.43 0.61 0.10
C TRP A 99 1.89 -0.19 -1.12
N ALA A 100 0.98 -0.66 -1.97
CA ALA A 100 1.35 -1.48 -3.13
C ALA A 100 2.37 -0.78 -4.04
N LYS A 101 2.17 0.52 -4.31
CA LYS A 101 3.09 1.33 -5.11
C LYS A 101 4.40 1.63 -4.38
N SER A 102 4.37 1.91 -3.08
CA SER A 102 5.58 2.18 -2.30
C SER A 102 6.43 0.92 -2.11
N ALA A 103 5.81 -0.23 -1.85
CA ALA A 103 6.49 -1.52 -1.81
C ALA A 103 7.18 -1.83 -3.16
N GLN A 104 6.51 -1.56 -4.28
CA GLN A 104 7.09 -1.75 -5.61
C GLN A 104 8.30 -0.86 -5.86
N ARG A 105 8.24 0.41 -5.42
CA ARG A 105 9.31 1.39 -5.61
C ARG A 105 10.50 1.20 -4.66
N ALA A 106 10.28 0.67 -3.45
CA ALA A 106 11.29 0.56 -2.39
C ALA A 106 12.59 -0.11 -2.86
N PHE A 107 12.46 -1.14 -3.69
CA PHE A 107 13.57 -1.93 -4.20
C PHE A 107 13.68 -1.91 -5.73
N ALA A 108 12.96 -1.03 -6.44
CA ALA A 108 12.98 -1.03 -7.91
C ALA A 108 14.33 -0.59 -8.51
N ASP A 109 15.08 0.22 -7.77
CA ASP A 109 16.36 0.77 -8.22
C ASP A 109 17.48 -0.30 -8.24
N ASN A 110 18.42 -0.17 -9.18
CA ASN A 110 19.62 -0.99 -9.26
C ASN A 110 20.51 -0.85 -8.01
N GLU A 111 20.50 0.32 -7.36
CA GLU A 111 21.22 0.52 -6.09
C GLU A 111 20.70 -0.40 -4.97
N ALA A 112 19.46 -0.91 -5.09
CA ALA A 112 18.84 -1.80 -4.11
C ALA A 112 19.00 -3.29 -4.47
N ASN A 113 19.74 -3.63 -5.53
CA ASN A 113 19.82 -5.00 -6.05
C ASN A 113 20.32 -6.02 -5.02
N GLU A 114 21.31 -5.67 -4.20
CA GLU A 114 21.88 -6.57 -3.19
C GLU A 114 20.87 -6.83 -2.06
N ASP A 115 20.38 -5.76 -1.42
CA ASP A 115 19.37 -5.80 -0.36
C ASP A 115 18.12 -6.58 -0.80
N ALA A 116 17.61 -6.28 -2.00
CA ALA A 116 16.42 -6.93 -2.55
C ALA A 116 16.64 -8.42 -2.78
N LEU A 117 17.80 -8.80 -3.33
CA LEU A 117 18.12 -10.19 -3.61
C LEU A 117 18.35 -10.99 -2.33
N GLN A 118 18.98 -10.40 -1.32
CA GLN A 118 19.17 -11.01 0.00
C GLN A 118 17.82 -11.30 0.66
N LEU A 119 16.94 -10.29 0.76
CA LEU A 119 15.60 -10.45 1.33
C LEU A 119 14.77 -11.48 0.57
N PHE A 120 14.80 -11.46 -0.76
CA PHE A 120 14.08 -12.43 -1.59
C PHE A 120 14.56 -13.88 -1.34
N LYS A 121 15.87 -14.09 -1.23
CA LYS A 121 16.44 -15.41 -0.93
C LYS A 121 16.06 -15.89 0.45
N LEU A 122 16.11 -15.02 1.46
CA LEU A 122 15.66 -15.36 2.82
C LEU A 122 14.18 -15.72 2.84
N ALA A 123 13.35 -14.98 2.08
CA ALA A 123 11.92 -15.22 1.98
C ALA A 123 11.55 -16.54 1.29
N THR A 124 12.43 -17.07 0.44
CA THR A 124 12.19 -18.30 -0.34
C THR A 124 12.90 -19.53 0.23
N ALA A 125 13.91 -19.37 1.07
CA ALA A 125 14.67 -20.47 1.67
C ALA A 125 14.09 -21.00 2.99
N GLY A 126 14.36 -22.28 3.31
CA GLY A 126 14.15 -22.83 4.65
C GLY A 126 12.70 -23.05 5.09
N CYS A 127 11.75 -23.13 4.14
CA CYS A 127 10.32 -23.27 4.44
C CYS A 127 9.97 -24.55 5.22
N ALA A 128 10.72 -25.64 5.03
CA ALA A 128 10.43 -26.94 5.62
C ALA A 128 10.87 -27.09 7.08
N THR A 129 11.80 -26.24 7.55
CA THR A 129 12.43 -26.40 8.88
C THR A 129 11.73 -25.64 9.99
N GLU A 130 10.69 -24.86 9.68
CA GLU A 130 10.00 -24.03 10.66
C GLU A 130 9.00 -24.83 11.52
N PRO A 131 8.91 -24.53 12.83
CA PRO A 131 7.89 -25.10 13.70
C PRO A 131 6.49 -24.86 13.16
N GLU A 132 5.61 -25.86 13.22
CA GLU A 132 4.24 -25.79 12.67
C GLU A 132 3.47 -24.56 13.19
N ALA A 133 3.60 -24.25 14.48
CA ALA A 133 2.95 -23.12 15.13
C ALA A 133 3.35 -21.74 14.55
N GLU A 134 4.50 -21.64 13.87
CA GLU A 134 5.04 -20.39 13.33
C GLU A 134 4.86 -20.25 11.82
N ARG A 135 4.53 -21.34 11.10
CA ARG A 135 4.49 -21.38 9.63
C ARG A 135 3.58 -20.31 9.03
N TYR A 136 2.39 -20.09 9.60
CA TYR A 136 1.47 -19.08 9.07
C TYR A 136 2.02 -17.65 9.24
N THR A 137 2.58 -17.34 10.41
CA THR A 137 3.21 -16.04 10.67
C THR A 137 4.43 -15.84 9.76
N SER A 138 5.23 -16.90 9.56
CA SER A 138 6.35 -16.88 8.62
C SER A 138 5.89 -16.69 7.18
N LEU A 139 4.79 -17.32 6.75
CA LEU A 139 4.22 -17.12 5.43
C LEU A 139 3.92 -15.64 5.16
N ILE A 140 3.30 -14.94 6.12
CA ILE A 140 3.02 -13.50 5.98
C ILE A 140 4.31 -12.72 5.78
N LYS A 141 5.33 -12.98 6.61
CA LYS A 141 6.66 -12.34 6.52
C LYS A 141 7.31 -12.58 5.15
N ARG A 142 7.28 -13.83 4.67
CA ARG A 142 7.83 -14.25 3.38
C ARG A 142 7.14 -13.57 2.20
N LEU A 143 5.81 -13.59 2.16
CA LEU A 143 5.06 -12.95 1.09
C LEU A 143 5.24 -11.43 1.08
N LEU A 144 5.38 -10.81 2.25
CA LEU A 144 5.69 -9.39 2.35
C LEU A 144 7.04 -9.07 1.72
N ALA A 145 8.08 -9.85 2.04
CA ALA A 145 9.40 -9.71 1.45
C ALA A 145 9.39 -9.95 -0.07
N ILE A 146 8.73 -11.01 -0.54
CA ILE A 146 8.57 -11.30 -1.97
C ILE A 146 7.85 -10.12 -2.66
N GLN A 147 6.75 -9.62 -2.10
CA GLN A 147 5.99 -8.51 -2.66
C GLN A 147 6.85 -7.25 -2.83
N CYS A 148 7.67 -6.91 -1.84
CA CYS A 148 8.51 -5.72 -1.88
C CYS A 148 9.69 -5.86 -2.85
N THR A 149 10.23 -7.07 -3.00
CA THR A 149 11.52 -7.29 -3.70
C THR A 149 11.36 -7.81 -5.13
N LEU A 150 10.27 -8.49 -5.47
CA LEU A 150 10.02 -9.04 -6.81
C LEU A 150 10.13 -7.99 -7.96
N PRO A 151 9.74 -6.71 -7.76
CA PRO A 151 9.92 -5.67 -8.77
C PRO A 151 11.36 -5.29 -9.10
N ASN A 152 12.32 -5.67 -8.25
CA ASN A 152 13.73 -5.40 -8.47
C ASN A 152 14.26 -6.17 -9.71
N PRO A 153 15.07 -5.56 -10.60
CA PRO A 153 15.62 -6.21 -11.78
C PRO A 153 16.52 -7.42 -11.49
N ALA A 154 17.34 -7.36 -10.43
CA ALA A 154 18.20 -8.48 -10.03
C ALA A 154 17.39 -9.66 -9.50
N VAL A 155 16.32 -9.39 -8.73
CA VAL A 155 15.37 -10.42 -8.28
C VAL A 155 14.63 -11.03 -9.46
N SER A 156 14.12 -10.21 -10.39
CA SER A 156 13.47 -10.69 -11.62
C SER A 156 14.39 -11.61 -12.44
N LYS A 157 15.68 -11.23 -12.58
CA LYS A 157 16.69 -12.07 -13.24
C LYS A 157 16.93 -13.38 -12.48
N TYR A 158 16.97 -13.32 -11.15
CA TYR A 158 17.11 -14.50 -10.30
C TYR A 158 15.94 -15.46 -10.43
N VAL A 159 14.69 -14.96 -10.45
CA VAL A 159 13.48 -15.78 -10.62
C VAL A 159 13.50 -16.49 -11.96
N ARG A 160 13.81 -15.78 -13.06
CA ARG A 160 13.92 -16.43 -14.40
C ARG A 160 14.97 -17.54 -14.42
N LYS A 161 16.12 -17.32 -13.77
CA LYS A 161 17.20 -18.31 -13.72
C LYS A 161 16.87 -19.53 -12.85
N ASN A 162 16.11 -19.34 -11.78
CA ASN A 162 15.87 -20.37 -10.75
C ASN A 162 14.40 -20.80 -10.65
N GLY A 163 13.58 -20.52 -11.67
CA GLY A 163 12.11 -20.67 -11.61
C GLY A 163 11.64 -22.07 -11.20
N VAL A 164 12.26 -23.13 -11.72
CA VAL A 164 11.92 -24.52 -11.38
C VAL A 164 12.18 -24.82 -9.91
N LYS A 165 13.35 -24.41 -9.39
CA LYS A 165 13.72 -24.62 -7.99
C LYS A 165 12.79 -23.82 -7.06
N LEU A 166 12.56 -22.55 -7.38
CA LEU A 166 11.65 -21.69 -6.62
C LEU A 166 10.22 -22.26 -6.61
N LEU A 167 9.75 -22.78 -7.75
CA LEU A 167 8.44 -23.40 -7.83
C LEU A 167 8.32 -24.62 -6.90
N ALA A 168 9.35 -25.47 -6.84
CA ALA A 168 9.39 -26.59 -5.91
C ALA A 168 9.35 -26.11 -4.45
N GLU A 169 10.21 -25.15 -4.08
CA GLU A 169 10.25 -24.59 -2.71
C GLU A 169 8.91 -23.95 -2.29
N MET A 170 8.24 -23.23 -3.21
CA MET A 170 6.94 -22.60 -2.92
C MET A 170 5.80 -23.63 -2.82
N ARG A 171 5.86 -24.73 -3.58
CA ARG A 171 4.90 -25.85 -3.44
C ARG A 171 5.08 -26.56 -2.12
N ASP A 172 6.33 -26.83 -1.72
CA ASP A 172 6.63 -27.43 -0.42
C ASP A 172 6.15 -26.53 0.72
N LEU A 173 6.34 -25.20 0.62
CA LEU A 173 5.80 -24.23 1.57
C LEU A 173 4.27 -24.27 1.64
N ARG A 174 3.58 -24.34 0.48
CA ARG A 174 2.12 -24.46 0.45
C ARG A 174 1.66 -25.75 1.13
N ASP A 175 2.32 -26.86 0.84
CA ASP A 175 1.94 -28.18 1.33
C ASP A 175 2.27 -28.37 2.82
N SER A 176 3.23 -27.61 3.36
CA SER A 176 3.54 -27.61 4.79
C SER A 176 2.53 -26.81 5.65
N ILE A 177 1.67 -26.00 5.04
CA ILE A 177 0.62 -25.25 5.73
C ILE A 177 -0.63 -26.13 5.82
N THR A 178 -0.79 -26.76 6.98
CA THR A 178 -1.86 -27.71 7.32
C THR A 178 -3.07 -26.97 7.89
N GLY A 179 -4.29 -27.33 7.44
CA GLY A 179 -5.56 -26.90 8.07
C GLY A 179 -6.50 -26.07 7.19
N GLU A 180 -7.81 -26.38 7.27
CA GLU A 180 -8.85 -25.75 6.44
C GLU A 180 -9.03 -24.25 6.72
N VAL A 181 -8.89 -23.82 7.97
CA VAL A 181 -9.04 -22.40 8.37
C VAL A 181 -7.93 -21.54 7.75
N GLU A 182 -6.75 -22.11 7.51
CA GLU A 182 -5.60 -21.38 6.99
C GLU A 182 -5.72 -21.11 5.49
N GLN A 183 -6.47 -21.97 4.78
CA GLN A 183 -6.63 -21.89 3.32
C GLN A 183 -7.48 -20.70 2.85
N THR A 184 -8.29 -20.12 3.73
CA THR A 184 -9.14 -18.96 3.42
C THR A 184 -8.46 -17.63 3.70
N LYS A 185 -7.30 -17.64 4.36
CA LYS A 185 -6.58 -16.42 4.73
C LYS A 185 -5.92 -15.81 3.49
N LEU A 186 -5.93 -14.47 3.42
CA LEU A 186 -5.40 -13.70 2.29
C LEU A 186 -3.96 -14.08 1.91
N ALA A 187 -3.10 -14.32 2.90
CA ALA A 187 -1.72 -14.73 2.66
C ALA A 187 -1.63 -16.05 1.88
N PHE A 188 -2.45 -17.05 2.24
CA PHE A 188 -2.46 -18.32 1.54
C PHE A 188 -2.95 -18.17 0.09
N VAL A 189 -3.97 -17.35 -0.14
CA VAL A 189 -4.44 -17.01 -1.50
C VAL A 189 -3.32 -16.35 -2.32
N GLN A 190 -2.60 -15.40 -1.73
CA GLN A 190 -1.45 -14.74 -2.37
C GLN A 190 -0.33 -15.72 -2.72
N LEU A 191 -0.01 -16.68 -1.83
CA LEU A 191 0.96 -17.74 -2.11
C LEU A 191 0.53 -18.57 -3.32
N ARG A 192 -0.73 -19.00 -3.37
CA ARG A 192 -1.27 -19.79 -4.48
C ARG A 192 -1.23 -19.03 -5.80
N TRP A 193 -1.56 -17.74 -5.79
CA TRP A 193 -1.44 -16.89 -6.96
C TRP A 193 0.01 -16.73 -7.42
N PHE A 194 0.95 -16.59 -6.49
CA PHE A 194 2.38 -16.54 -6.82
C PHE A 194 2.87 -17.86 -7.42
N ILE A 195 2.45 -19.01 -6.88
CA ILE A 195 2.74 -20.34 -7.44
C ILE A 195 2.16 -20.47 -8.86
N ALA A 196 0.90 -20.06 -9.08
CA ALA A 196 0.27 -20.10 -10.40
C ALA A 196 1.03 -19.26 -11.44
N TRP A 197 1.54 -18.08 -11.04
CA TRP A 197 2.39 -17.26 -11.89
C TRP A 197 3.75 -17.92 -12.17
N LEU A 198 4.38 -18.53 -11.16
CA LEU A 198 5.62 -19.31 -11.35
C LEU A 198 5.42 -20.49 -12.31
N GLU A 199 4.30 -21.21 -12.18
CA GLU A 199 3.94 -22.30 -13.08
C GLU A 199 3.74 -21.81 -14.52
N ALA A 200 2.97 -20.74 -14.71
CA ALA A 200 2.74 -20.15 -16.04
C ALA A 200 4.04 -19.68 -16.72
N THR A 201 5.01 -19.19 -15.95
CA THR A 201 6.28 -18.65 -16.47
C THR A 201 7.38 -19.71 -16.60
N THR A 202 7.30 -20.81 -15.84
CA THR A 202 8.33 -21.87 -15.79
C THR A 202 7.95 -23.10 -16.61
N LEU A 203 6.67 -23.49 -16.64
CA LEU A 203 6.19 -24.66 -17.37
C LEU A 203 5.93 -24.27 -18.82
N LEU A 204 6.90 -24.55 -19.69
CA LEU A 204 6.86 -24.15 -21.10
C LEU A 204 5.89 -25.00 -21.95
N SER A 205 5.45 -26.17 -21.49
CA SER A 205 4.55 -27.04 -22.25
C SER A 205 3.10 -26.95 -21.76
N LYS A 206 2.16 -26.85 -22.70
CA LYS A 206 0.71 -26.76 -22.40
C LYS A 206 0.20 -27.96 -21.60
N SER A 207 0.71 -29.16 -21.84
CA SER A 207 0.30 -30.36 -21.10
C SER A 207 0.59 -30.26 -19.61
N LEU A 208 1.71 -29.65 -19.21
CA LEU A 208 2.06 -29.45 -17.81
C LEU A 208 1.24 -28.33 -17.16
N LEU A 209 0.76 -27.35 -17.96
CA LEU A 209 -0.12 -26.30 -17.47
C LEU A 209 -1.51 -26.83 -17.14
N ASP A 210 -2.03 -27.77 -17.94
CA ASP A 210 -3.34 -28.38 -17.71
C ASP A 210 -3.37 -29.22 -16.43
N GLU A 211 -2.23 -29.74 -15.97
CA GLU A 211 -2.09 -30.51 -14.72
C GLU A 211 -1.89 -29.62 -13.48
N SER A 212 -1.64 -28.31 -13.65
CA SER A 212 -1.40 -27.42 -12.52
C SER A 212 -2.68 -27.16 -11.72
N ARG A 213 -2.68 -27.58 -10.46
CA ARG A 213 -3.74 -27.28 -9.48
C ARG A 213 -3.93 -25.78 -9.25
N GLU A 214 -2.85 -25.00 -9.19
CA GLU A 214 -2.93 -23.56 -8.86
C GLU A 214 -3.34 -22.71 -10.05
N LEU A 215 -2.87 -23.05 -11.24
CA LEU A 215 -3.32 -22.41 -12.48
C LEU A 215 -4.80 -22.70 -12.74
N GLN A 216 -5.25 -23.94 -12.52
CA GLN A 216 -6.68 -24.28 -12.59
C GLN A 216 -7.50 -23.51 -11.55
N PHE A 217 -7.00 -23.39 -10.31
CA PHE A 217 -7.65 -22.58 -9.28
C PHE A 217 -7.76 -21.11 -9.71
N PHE A 218 -6.67 -20.54 -10.21
CA PHE A 218 -6.63 -19.17 -10.71
C PHE A 218 -7.62 -18.96 -11.87
N ASN A 219 -7.69 -19.89 -12.83
CA ASN A 219 -8.62 -19.84 -13.97
C ASN A 219 -10.10 -20.00 -13.59
N ARG A 220 -10.39 -20.57 -12.42
CA ARG A 220 -11.74 -20.65 -11.84
C ARG A 220 -12.17 -19.35 -11.18
N LEU A 221 -11.24 -18.50 -10.75
CA LEU A 221 -11.55 -17.15 -10.26
C LEU A 221 -12.16 -16.33 -11.40
N GLU A 222 -12.96 -15.31 -11.06
CA GLU A 222 -13.94 -14.61 -11.90
C GLU A 222 -13.65 -14.55 -13.42
N LYS A 223 -14.72 -14.47 -14.23
CA LYS A 223 -14.65 -14.30 -15.70
C LYS A 223 -13.69 -13.18 -16.16
N ASN A 224 -13.45 -12.17 -15.32
CA ASN A 224 -12.52 -11.07 -15.58
C ASN A 224 -11.05 -11.49 -15.53
N VAL A 225 -10.70 -12.46 -14.67
CA VAL A 225 -9.34 -12.98 -14.49
C VAL A 225 -8.88 -13.81 -15.69
N ARG A 226 -9.82 -14.51 -16.36
CA ARG A 226 -9.54 -15.39 -17.51
C ARG A 226 -8.90 -14.69 -18.72
N LYS A 227 -8.89 -13.35 -18.76
CA LYS A 227 -8.24 -12.58 -19.82
C LYS A 227 -6.77 -12.29 -19.53
N ALA A 228 -6.31 -12.46 -18.30
CA ALA A 228 -4.93 -12.18 -17.93
C ALA A 228 -4.01 -13.32 -18.41
N ASP A 229 -3.07 -12.99 -19.28
CA ASP A 229 -2.00 -13.89 -19.68
C ASP A 229 -0.89 -13.86 -18.63
N LEU A 230 -0.99 -14.73 -17.62
CA LEU A 230 -0.01 -14.81 -16.52
C LEU A 230 1.42 -15.05 -17.02
N GLN A 231 1.59 -15.72 -18.16
CA GLN A 231 2.91 -15.96 -18.75
C GLN A 231 3.57 -14.66 -19.21
N LYS A 232 2.78 -13.66 -19.61
CA LYS A 232 3.25 -12.35 -20.05
C LYS A 232 3.30 -11.31 -18.94
N LEU A 233 2.78 -11.63 -17.75
CA LEU A 233 2.76 -10.70 -16.62
C LEU A 233 4.19 -10.50 -16.08
N PRO A 234 4.76 -9.27 -16.15
CA PRO A 234 6.08 -9.02 -15.61
C PRO A 234 6.12 -9.30 -14.11
N ALA A 235 7.25 -9.83 -13.62
CA ALA A 235 7.45 -10.11 -12.20
C ALA A 235 7.11 -8.90 -11.30
N ALA A 236 7.47 -7.69 -11.75
CA ALA A 236 7.21 -6.45 -11.04
C ALA A 236 5.72 -6.13 -10.82
N ASP A 237 4.83 -6.68 -11.63
CA ASP A 237 3.40 -6.35 -11.62
C ASP A 237 2.54 -7.45 -10.98
N VAL A 238 3.13 -8.60 -10.63
CA VAL A 238 2.44 -9.78 -10.11
C VAL A 238 1.53 -9.44 -8.93
N PHE A 239 2.09 -8.81 -7.89
CA PHE A 239 1.32 -8.47 -6.69
C PHE A 239 0.39 -7.28 -6.91
N LEU A 240 0.77 -6.31 -7.74
CA LEU A 240 -0.12 -5.20 -8.09
C LEU A 240 -1.38 -5.73 -8.77
N PHE A 241 -1.20 -6.64 -9.73
CA PHE A 241 -2.29 -7.33 -10.40
C PHE A 241 -3.15 -8.12 -9.39
N PHE A 242 -2.56 -8.87 -8.47
CA PHE A 242 -3.30 -9.55 -7.39
C PHE A 242 -4.12 -8.60 -6.51
N HIS A 243 -3.58 -7.42 -6.18
CA HIS A 243 -4.33 -6.39 -5.45
C HIS A 243 -5.51 -5.82 -6.26
N THR A 244 -5.46 -5.84 -7.60
CA THR A 244 -6.63 -5.50 -8.43
C THR A 244 -7.69 -6.59 -8.44
N LEU A 245 -7.29 -7.85 -8.20
CA LEU A 245 -8.20 -8.99 -8.11
C LEU A 245 -8.84 -9.12 -6.73
N ASP A 246 -8.25 -8.52 -5.70
CA ASP A 246 -8.82 -8.45 -4.35
C ASP A 246 -10.03 -7.51 -4.35
N VAL A 247 -11.15 -8.00 -4.89
CA VAL A 247 -12.46 -7.33 -4.93
C VAL A 247 -13.16 -7.31 -3.58
N SER A 248 -12.46 -7.62 -2.48
CA SER A 248 -13.00 -7.60 -1.13
C SER A 248 -13.86 -6.32 -0.92
N PRO A 249 -15.20 -6.46 -0.79
CA PRO A 249 -16.11 -5.32 -0.72
C PRO A 249 -15.83 -4.39 0.47
N LEU A 250 -15.05 -4.89 1.43
CA LEU A 250 -14.64 -4.22 2.65
C LEU A 250 -13.51 -3.19 2.43
N SER A 251 -12.75 -3.26 1.34
CA SER A 251 -11.67 -2.31 1.02
C SER A 251 -12.16 -1.05 0.27
N ARG A 252 -13.29 -0.46 0.70
CA ARG A 252 -13.90 0.69 0.00
C ARG A 252 -13.54 2.07 0.56
N LYS A 253 -12.85 2.18 1.70
CA LYS A 253 -12.31 3.45 2.16
C LYS A 253 -10.83 3.54 1.81
N SER A 254 -10.54 4.02 0.60
CA SER A 254 -9.17 4.26 0.11
C SER A 254 -8.49 5.47 0.76
N SER A 255 -9.03 5.99 1.86
CA SER A 255 -8.55 7.18 2.54
C SER A 255 -8.97 7.13 3.99
N PHE A 256 -8.04 7.41 4.89
CA PHE A 256 -8.32 7.73 6.30
C PHE A 256 -8.92 9.11 6.46
N GLN A 257 -8.83 9.96 5.42
CA GLN A 257 -9.55 11.22 5.46
C GLN A 257 -11.04 10.95 5.34
N PRO A 258 -11.86 11.56 6.22
CA PRO A 258 -13.29 11.52 6.04
C PRO A 258 -13.61 12.03 4.63
N THR A 259 -14.48 11.30 3.94
CA THR A 259 -14.97 11.70 2.62
C THR A 259 -15.54 13.12 2.70
N ALA A 260 -15.60 13.85 1.59
CA ALA A 260 -16.25 15.16 1.58
C ALA A 260 -17.69 15.10 2.15
N LYS A 261 -18.35 13.94 2.06
CA LYS A 261 -19.65 13.67 2.70
C LYS A 261 -19.57 13.55 4.22
N GLU A 262 -18.52 12.92 4.76
CA GLU A 262 -18.27 12.78 6.21
C GLU A 262 -17.68 14.05 6.85
N LYS A 263 -16.96 14.90 6.09
CA LYS A 263 -16.47 16.22 6.57
C LYS A 263 -17.57 17.28 6.61
N ARG A 264 -18.60 17.18 5.75
CA ARG A 264 -19.70 18.16 5.65
C ARG A 264 -20.45 18.45 6.96
N PRO A 265 -20.73 17.47 7.84
CA PRO A 265 -21.33 17.73 9.14
C PRO A 265 -20.41 18.51 10.09
N GLN A 266 -19.10 18.29 10.01
CA GLN A 266 -18.12 18.91 10.91
C GLN A 266 -17.79 20.35 10.49
N ASN A 267 -17.79 20.62 9.18
CA ASN A 267 -17.56 21.94 8.61
C ASN A 267 -18.69 22.28 7.62
N PRO A 268 -19.90 22.66 8.10
CA PRO A 268 -20.99 23.02 7.21
C PRO A 268 -20.66 24.32 6.48
N VAL A 269 -20.95 24.37 5.18
CA VAL A 269 -20.71 25.57 4.36
C VAL A 269 -21.68 26.67 4.81
N PRO A 270 -21.20 27.90 5.11
CA PRO A 270 -22.06 28.98 5.57
C PRO A 270 -23.03 29.43 4.48
N CYS A 271 -24.25 29.75 4.87
CA CYS A 271 -25.23 30.37 3.99
C CYS A 271 -24.71 31.72 3.47
N SER A 272 -24.76 31.94 2.15
CA SER A 272 -24.26 33.18 1.53
C SER A 272 -25.06 34.45 1.89
N ILE A 273 -26.18 34.32 2.61
CA ILE A 273 -27.00 35.44 3.07
C ILE A 273 -26.96 35.65 4.57
N CYS A 274 -27.24 34.61 5.36
CA CYS A 274 -27.30 34.76 6.83
C CYS A 274 -26.03 34.30 7.54
N GLY A 275 -25.05 33.71 6.84
CA GLY A 275 -23.81 33.22 7.43
C GLY A 275 -23.96 31.93 8.26
N LEU A 276 -25.18 31.51 8.59
CA LEU A 276 -25.41 30.30 9.39
C LEU A 276 -24.89 29.05 8.68
N CYS A 277 -24.10 28.25 9.41
CA CYS A 277 -23.63 26.94 8.99
C CYS A 277 -24.65 25.90 9.45
N ILE A 278 -25.41 25.32 8.51
CA ILE A 278 -26.41 24.29 8.83
C ILE A 278 -26.13 22.98 8.09
N ALA A 279 -26.49 21.86 8.69
CA ALA A 279 -26.24 20.53 8.13
C ALA A 279 -26.99 20.30 6.81
N SER A 280 -28.20 20.85 6.68
CA SER A 280 -29.01 20.77 5.46
C SER A 280 -28.97 22.07 4.70
N PHE A 281 -28.21 22.11 3.60
CA PHE A 281 -28.11 23.28 2.74
C PHE A 281 -28.49 22.92 1.29
N MET A 282 -28.76 23.95 0.49
CA MET A 282 -29.04 23.80 -0.94
C MET A 282 -28.10 24.67 -1.77
N TYR A 283 -27.61 24.12 -2.87
CA TYR A 283 -26.91 24.91 -3.88
C TYR A 283 -27.91 25.59 -4.80
N CYS A 284 -27.53 26.73 -5.38
CA CYS A 284 -28.25 27.28 -6.53
C CYS A 284 -28.32 26.23 -7.66
N ALA A 285 -29.52 25.89 -8.12
CA ALA A 285 -29.71 24.88 -9.15
C ALA A 285 -29.03 25.22 -10.50
N THR A 286 -28.80 26.51 -10.77
CA THR A 286 -28.21 26.98 -12.04
C THR A 286 -26.68 26.96 -12.01
N CYS A 287 -26.04 27.61 -11.03
CA CYS A 287 -24.58 27.71 -10.98
C CYS A 287 -23.90 26.63 -10.13
N LYS A 288 -24.63 25.94 -9.25
CA LYS A 288 -24.12 24.92 -8.29
C LYS A 288 -23.00 25.39 -7.35
N LEU A 289 -22.71 26.68 -7.27
CA LEU A 289 -21.66 27.25 -6.41
C LEU A 289 -22.19 27.87 -5.12
N VAL A 290 -23.22 28.69 -5.22
CA VAL A 290 -23.70 29.46 -4.07
C VAL A 290 -24.58 28.58 -3.18
N VAL A 291 -24.30 28.61 -1.88
CA VAL A 291 -24.95 27.79 -0.85
C VAL A 291 -25.93 28.62 -0.03
N TYR A 292 -27.12 28.06 0.18
CA TYR A 292 -28.18 28.65 0.99
C TYR A 292 -28.65 27.68 2.05
N CYS A 293 -29.02 28.20 3.21
CA CYS A 293 -29.70 27.43 4.25
C CYS A 293 -31.15 27.06 3.87
N GLY A 294 -31.73 27.70 2.86
CA GLY A 294 -33.09 27.43 2.40
C GLY A 294 -33.57 28.36 1.30
N LYS A 295 -34.79 28.11 0.81
CA LYS A 295 -35.40 28.86 -0.31
C LYS A 295 -35.59 30.35 -0.01
N GLU A 296 -35.78 30.72 1.25
CA GLU A 296 -35.94 32.12 1.67
C GLU A 296 -34.66 32.93 1.45
N CYS A 297 -33.53 32.42 1.96
CA CYS A 297 -32.22 33.03 1.73
C CYS A 297 -31.87 33.06 0.24
N GLN A 298 -32.18 32.01 -0.51
CA GLN A 298 -31.99 32.01 -1.96
C GLN A 298 -32.80 33.12 -2.67
N ARG A 299 -34.09 33.27 -2.34
CA ARG A 299 -34.95 34.33 -2.91
C ARG A 299 -34.48 35.74 -2.52
N LYS A 300 -33.98 35.90 -1.28
CA LYS A 300 -33.42 37.16 -0.80
C LYS A 300 -32.15 37.53 -1.55
N ASP A 301 -31.23 36.59 -1.74
CA ASP A 301 -30.01 36.79 -2.54
C ASP A 301 -30.34 37.09 -4.01
N TRP A 302 -31.35 36.40 -4.56
CA TRP A 302 -31.76 36.57 -5.95
C TRP A 302 -32.17 38.00 -6.29
N LYS A 303 -32.88 38.67 -5.36
CA LYS A 303 -33.41 40.03 -5.53
C LYS A 303 -32.59 41.11 -4.82
N ARG A 304 -31.45 40.77 -4.21
CA ARG A 304 -30.62 41.72 -3.44
C ARG A 304 -30.12 42.85 -4.33
N LYS A 305 -30.13 44.08 -3.83
CA LYS A 305 -29.55 45.27 -4.48
C LYS A 305 -28.32 45.74 -3.67
N PRO A 306 -27.30 46.36 -4.30
CA PRO A 306 -27.23 46.73 -5.73
C PRO A 306 -26.98 45.54 -6.66
N VAL A 307 -26.28 44.50 -6.20
CA VAL A 307 -25.96 43.30 -6.99
C VAL A 307 -26.49 42.06 -6.26
N GLY A 308 -27.46 41.39 -6.88
CA GLY A 308 -28.06 40.14 -6.41
C GLY A 308 -27.46 38.93 -7.10
N HIS A 309 -27.75 37.73 -6.60
CA HIS A 309 -27.30 36.49 -7.26
C HIS A 309 -27.76 36.39 -8.71
N LYS A 310 -28.93 36.95 -9.05
CA LYS A 310 -29.48 36.92 -10.41
C LYS A 310 -28.47 37.41 -11.47
N GLU A 311 -27.76 38.49 -11.18
CA GLU A 311 -26.82 39.13 -12.13
C GLU A 311 -25.54 38.33 -12.29
N ARG A 312 -25.04 37.74 -11.19
CA ARG A 312 -23.80 36.98 -11.15
C ARG A 312 -23.96 35.48 -11.42
N CYS A 313 -25.18 34.95 -11.40
CA CYS A 313 -25.44 33.51 -11.53
C CYS A 313 -24.92 32.93 -12.85
N ALA A 314 -25.15 33.64 -13.96
CA ALA A 314 -24.70 33.23 -15.29
C ALA A 314 -23.18 33.24 -15.41
N LEU A 315 -22.52 34.27 -14.88
CA LEU A 315 -21.05 34.38 -14.85
C LEU A 315 -20.42 33.25 -14.04
N LEU A 316 -20.96 32.99 -12.84
CA LEU A 316 -20.51 31.89 -11.98
C LEU A 316 -20.67 30.53 -12.67
N LYS A 317 -21.77 30.30 -13.39
CA LYS A 317 -21.97 29.05 -14.14
C LYS A 317 -20.90 28.86 -15.21
N LYS A 318 -20.58 29.92 -15.98
CA LYS A 318 -19.57 29.87 -17.05
C LYS A 318 -18.18 29.52 -16.48
N ASN A 319 -17.78 30.19 -15.41
CA ASN A 319 -16.45 29.99 -14.82
C ASN A 319 -16.26 28.58 -14.23
N VAL A 320 -17.33 27.93 -13.76
CA VAL A 320 -17.25 26.54 -13.25
C VAL A 320 -17.02 25.54 -14.37
N THR A 321 -17.73 25.70 -15.49
CA THR A 321 -17.56 24.80 -16.64
C THR A 321 -16.15 24.87 -17.20
N ASP A 322 -15.53 26.06 -17.20
CA ASP A 322 -14.17 26.23 -17.68
C ASP A 322 -13.16 25.47 -16.79
N ILE A 323 -13.35 25.46 -15.46
CA ILE A 323 -12.50 24.69 -14.53
C ILE A 323 -12.69 23.18 -14.70
N LEU A 324 -13.93 22.72 -14.90
CA LEU A 324 -14.22 21.29 -15.02
C LEU A 324 -13.82 20.69 -16.38
N LEU A 325 -13.66 21.50 -17.41
CA LEU A 325 -13.24 21.08 -18.75
C LEU A 325 -11.73 21.27 -19.01
N ALA A 326 -11.02 21.96 -18.12
CA ALA A 326 -9.57 22.17 -18.19
C ALA A 326 -8.74 21.07 -17.49
N VAL A 327 -9.38 19.99 -17.04
CA VAL A 327 -8.77 18.82 -16.38
C VAL A 327 -8.90 17.62 -17.30
#